data_AF-A0A7M1LEA5-F1
#
_entry.id   AF-A0A7M1LEA5-F1
#
_cell.length_a   1.000
_cell.length_b   1.000
_cell.length_c   1.000
_cell.angle_alpha   90.00
_cell.angle_beta   90.00
_cell.angle_gamma   90.00
#
_symmetry.space_group_name_H-M   'P 1'
#
loop_
_entity.id
_entity.type
_entity.pdbx_description
1 polymer ?
#
loop_
_entity_poly.entity_id
_entity_poly.type
_entity_poly.pdbx_seq_one_letter_code
_entity_poly.pdbx_strand_id
1 'polypeptide(L)'
;MTPKQQRDAVEKILEESQKIVKDDFLTLRKEYIELNQGLAVAYDYDKDKSQKYTNNANQMIEQSKKQDSMGKWERDEDTNEKILIPHKDDEKLYDKFRKENRDLYKKLDDEFSSMKTELSFFRDTKEKIDEFKRNPSERSGSSLLKNFIELEESKAFTKTDKQGYLKLETSGKEINKERFYKNYPETIEKLEKSIEIHLKNQENNKYKEKGREI
;
A
#
# COMPACT_ATOMS: atom_id res chain seq x y z
N MET A 1 14.23 -1.22 0.42
CA MET A 1 13.42 -2.00 -0.55
C MET A 1 12.76 -1.01 -1.51
N THR A 2 12.65 -1.31 -2.79
CA THR A 2 11.93 -0.42 -3.74
C THR A 2 10.42 -0.60 -3.64
N PRO A 3 9.59 0.36 -4.10
CA PRO A 3 8.13 0.22 -4.06
C PRO A 3 7.61 -0.99 -4.84
N LYS A 4 8.31 -1.39 -5.92
CA LYS A 4 8.00 -2.61 -6.66
C LYS A 4 8.28 -3.85 -5.81
N GLN A 5 9.48 -3.96 -5.24
CA GLN A 5 9.84 -5.09 -4.38
C GLN A 5 8.91 -5.23 -3.16
N GLN A 6 8.45 -4.10 -2.58
CA GLN A 6 7.46 -4.14 -1.50
C GLN A 6 6.15 -4.76 -1.97
N ARG A 7 5.61 -4.34 -3.13
CA ARG A 7 4.38 -4.91 -3.70
C ARG A 7 4.54 -6.39 -4.02
N ASP A 8 5.63 -6.77 -4.69
CA ASP A 8 5.89 -8.15 -5.07
C ASP A 8 5.98 -9.07 -3.82
N ALA A 9 6.57 -8.57 -2.72
CA ALA A 9 6.64 -9.30 -1.46
C ALA A 9 5.26 -9.47 -0.79
N VAL A 10 4.45 -8.41 -0.77
CA VAL A 10 3.09 -8.45 -0.21
C VAL A 10 2.17 -9.35 -1.04
N GLU A 11 2.23 -9.25 -2.37
CA GLU A 11 1.45 -10.06 -3.31
C GLU A 11 1.72 -11.55 -3.09
N LYS A 12 3.01 -11.92 -3.00
CA LYS A 12 3.41 -13.31 -2.74
C LYS A 12 2.80 -13.86 -1.44
N ILE A 13 2.82 -13.09 -0.36
CA ILE A 13 2.25 -13.50 0.93
C ILE A 13 0.73 -13.69 0.81
N LEU A 14 0.03 -12.77 0.15
CA LEU A 14 -1.42 -12.89 -0.08
C LEU A 14 -1.76 -14.14 -0.91
N GLU A 15 -1.00 -14.42 -1.96
CA GLU A 15 -1.17 -15.63 -2.78
C GLU A 15 -0.91 -16.93 -2.00
N GLU A 16 0.10 -16.92 -1.11
CA GLU A 16 0.42 -18.07 -0.26
C GLU A 16 -0.68 -18.30 0.78
N SER A 17 -1.18 -17.24 1.43
CA SER A 17 -2.32 -17.32 2.36
C SER A 17 -3.60 -17.84 1.71
N GLN A 18 -3.91 -17.42 0.47
CA GLN A 18 -5.09 -17.92 -0.25
C GLN A 18 -5.05 -19.41 -0.57
N LYS A 19 -3.85 -19.99 -0.68
CA LYS A 19 -3.64 -21.42 -0.98
C LYS A 19 -3.77 -22.30 0.25
N ILE A 20 -3.95 -21.72 1.44
CA ILE A 20 -4.14 -22.47 2.67
C ILE A 20 -5.53 -23.10 2.67
N VAL A 21 -5.55 -24.43 2.53
CA VAL A 21 -6.78 -25.24 2.59
C VAL A 21 -6.91 -25.98 3.93
N LYS A 22 -5.79 -26.18 4.63
CA LYS A 22 -5.74 -26.88 5.91
C LYS A 22 -5.78 -25.89 7.07
N ASP A 23 -6.77 -26.05 7.95
CA ASP A 23 -6.94 -25.30 9.19
C ASP A 23 -6.15 -25.97 10.34
N ASP A 24 -4.91 -26.41 10.08
CA ASP A 24 -4.06 -27.03 11.10
C ASP A 24 -3.19 -26.00 11.83
N PHE A 25 -2.74 -26.35 13.04
CA PHE A 25 -2.03 -25.42 13.92
C PHE A 25 -0.74 -24.86 13.29
N LEU A 26 0.05 -25.67 12.58
CA LEU A 26 1.31 -25.24 11.99
C LEU A 26 1.06 -24.26 10.85
N THR A 27 0.09 -24.58 10.01
CA THR A 27 -0.29 -23.76 8.86
C THR A 27 -0.83 -22.40 9.31
N LEU A 28 -1.76 -22.38 10.28
CA LEU A 28 -2.29 -21.16 10.86
C LEU A 28 -1.21 -20.29 11.53
N ARG A 29 -0.29 -20.91 12.27
CA ARG A 29 0.82 -20.20 12.93
C ARG A 29 1.77 -19.58 11.90
N LYS A 30 2.10 -20.33 10.84
CA LYS A 30 2.95 -19.85 9.76
C LYS A 30 2.30 -18.66 9.05
N GLU A 31 1.02 -18.79 8.71
CA GLU A 31 0.25 -17.72 8.09
C GLU A 31 0.21 -16.47 8.97
N TYR A 32 0.00 -16.63 10.28
CA TYR A 32 0.03 -15.50 11.21
C TYR A 32 1.36 -14.73 11.13
N ILE A 33 2.48 -15.45 11.11
CA ILE A 33 3.83 -14.87 11.01
C ILE A 33 3.98 -14.14 9.67
N GLU A 34 3.64 -14.79 8.56
CA GLU A 34 3.80 -14.25 7.20
C GLU A 34 2.91 -13.02 6.98
N LEU A 35 1.65 -13.04 7.43
CA LEU A 35 0.75 -11.90 7.33
C LEU A 35 1.24 -10.70 8.15
N ASN A 36 1.78 -10.92 9.35
CA ASN A 36 2.41 -9.84 10.13
C ASN A 36 3.66 -9.30 9.40
N GLN A 37 4.51 -10.15 8.82
CA GLN A 37 5.66 -9.70 8.03
C GLN A 37 5.23 -8.89 6.79
N GLY A 38 4.18 -9.33 6.09
CA GLY A 38 3.60 -8.61 4.96
C GLY A 38 3.10 -7.22 5.36
N LEU A 39 2.38 -7.13 6.49
CA LEU A 39 1.93 -5.85 7.04
C LEU A 39 3.10 -4.97 7.46
N ALA A 40 4.17 -5.52 8.03
CA ALA A 40 5.37 -4.75 8.37
C ALA A 40 6.00 -4.12 7.12
N VAL A 41 6.03 -4.85 5.99
CA VAL A 41 6.51 -4.33 4.70
C VAL A 41 5.56 -3.28 4.14
N ALA A 42 4.25 -3.53 4.16
CA ALA A 42 3.23 -2.61 3.63
C ALA A 42 3.19 -1.27 4.39
N TYR A 43 3.44 -1.32 5.70
CA TYR A 43 3.53 -0.17 6.59
C TYR A 43 4.93 0.41 6.75
N ASP A 44 5.92 0.06 5.92
CA ASP A 44 7.29 0.58 6.06
C ASP A 44 7.34 2.13 6.10
N TYR A 45 6.33 2.83 5.55
CA TYR A 45 6.19 4.28 5.66
C TYR A 45 5.82 4.80 7.07
N ASP A 46 5.16 3.99 7.89
CA ASP A 46 4.77 4.25 9.28
C ASP A 46 5.60 3.35 10.20
N LYS A 47 6.67 3.91 10.77
CA LYS A 47 7.66 3.17 11.57
C LYS A 47 7.03 2.43 12.75
N ASP A 48 6.05 3.05 13.42
CA ASP A 48 5.44 2.48 14.61
C ASP A 48 4.56 1.28 14.25
N LYS A 49 3.74 1.40 13.19
CA LYS A 49 2.97 0.26 12.69
C LYS A 49 3.86 -0.85 12.14
N SER A 50 4.87 -0.51 11.35
CA SER A 50 5.81 -1.49 10.80
C SER A 50 6.52 -2.26 11.91
N GLN A 51 7.00 -1.57 12.94
CA GLN A 51 7.67 -2.19 14.09
C GLN A 51 6.71 -3.05 14.91
N LYS A 52 5.45 -2.62 15.10
CA LYS A 52 4.43 -3.42 15.80
C LYS A 52 4.22 -4.77 15.12
N TYR A 53 4.03 -4.79 13.80
CA TYR A 53 3.84 -6.04 13.06
C TYR A 53 5.10 -6.89 13.03
N THR A 54 6.28 -6.27 12.93
CA THR A 54 7.58 -6.96 13.06
C THR A 54 7.71 -7.66 14.42
N ASN A 55 7.37 -6.95 15.51
CA ASN A 55 7.41 -7.50 16.86
C ASN A 55 6.44 -8.68 17.02
N ASN A 56 5.22 -8.56 16.52
CA ASN A 56 4.24 -9.65 16.56
C ASN A 56 4.74 -10.91 15.85
N ALA A 57 5.34 -10.76 14.65
CA ALA A 57 5.92 -11.88 13.92
C ALA A 57 7.08 -12.51 14.69
N ASN A 58 8.02 -11.70 15.18
CA ASN A 58 9.20 -12.17 15.90
C ASN A 58 8.86 -12.88 17.22
N GLN A 59 7.92 -12.32 17.99
CA GLN A 59 7.42 -12.97 19.21
C GLN A 59 6.85 -14.36 18.90
N MET A 60 6.11 -14.49 17.80
CA MET A 60 5.55 -15.79 17.40
C MET A 60 6.62 -16.75 16.85
N ILE A 61 7.66 -16.26 16.17
CA ILE A 61 8.82 -17.06 15.77
C ILE A 61 9.60 -17.58 16.98
N GLU A 62 9.73 -16.78 18.05
CA GLU A 62 10.37 -17.23 19.29
C GLU A 62 9.51 -18.25 20.02
N GLN A 63 8.20 -17.98 20.12
CA GLN A 63 7.25 -18.87 20.75
C GLN A 63 7.11 -20.20 19.99
N SER A 64 7.20 -20.21 18.66
CA SER A 64 7.10 -21.44 17.85
C SER A 64 8.18 -22.46 18.21
N LYS A 65 9.41 -22.01 18.49
CA LYS A 65 10.50 -22.89 18.96
C LYS A 65 10.13 -23.63 20.24
N LYS A 66 9.45 -22.94 21.17
CA LYS A 66 9.01 -23.53 22.43
C LYS A 66 7.88 -24.53 22.21
N GLN A 67 6.91 -24.18 21.36
CA GLN A 67 5.80 -25.06 20.98
C GLN A 67 6.27 -26.34 20.31
N ASP A 68 7.20 -26.23 19.38
CA ASP A 68 7.76 -27.36 18.64
C ASP A 68 8.51 -28.34 19.57
N SER A 69 9.05 -27.83 20.68
CA SER A 69 9.73 -28.64 21.71
C SER A 69 8.78 -29.32 22.70
N MET A 70 7.57 -28.77 22.87
CA MET A 70 6.57 -29.27 23.83
C MET A 70 5.48 -30.14 23.20
N GLY A 71 5.18 -29.92 21.92
CA GLY A 71 4.14 -30.64 21.21
C GLY A 71 4.56 -32.05 20.81
N LYS A 72 3.56 -32.85 20.42
CA LYS A 72 3.78 -34.22 19.92
C LYS A 72 3.79 -34.20 18.40
N TRP A 73 4.78 -34.84 17.80
CA TRP A 73 4.87 -34.98 16.35
C TRP A 73 4.27 -36.31 15.91
N GLU A 74 3.32 -36.26 14.99
CA GLU A 74 2.71 -37.44 14.38
C GLU A 74 2.81 -37.35 12.85
N ARG A 75 2.55 -38.45 12.16
CA ARG A 75 2.39 -38.45 10.70
C ARG A 75 0.92 -38.61 10.39
N ASP A 76 0.40 -37.76 9.52
CA ASP A 76 -0.91 -37.92 8.92
C ASP A 76 -0.91 -39.21 8.08
N GLU A 77 -1.87 -40.10 8.32
CA GLU A 77 -1.91 -41.42 7.67
C GLU A 77 -2.29 -41.33 6.19
N ASP A 78 -3.02 -40.29 5.79
CA ASP A 78 -3.50 -40.09 4.42
C ASP A 78 -2.47 -39.34 3.57
N THR A 79 -1.78 -38.35 4.15
CA THR A 79 -0.82 -37.49 3.41
C THR A 79 0.64 -37.81 3.70
N ASN A 80 0.93 -38.63 4.72
CA ASN A 80 2.27 -38.92 5.23
C ASN A 80 3.06 -37.66 5.68
N GLU A 81 2.36 -36.53 5.85
CA GLU A 81 2.95 -35.27 6.31
C GLU A 81 3.13 -35.29 7.83
N LYS A 82 4.20 -34.65 8.32
CA LYS A 82 4.37 -34.46 9.76
C LYS A 82 3.41 -33.39 10.25
N ILE A 83 2.58 -33.77 11.21
CA ILE A 83 1.67 -32.88 11.93
C ILE A 83 2.21 -32.65 13.34
N LEU A 84 2.15 -31.41 13.81
CA LEU A 84 2.37 -31.08 15.21
C LEU A 84 1.02 -31.09 15.90
N ILE A 85 0.84 -31.98 16.86
CA ILE A 85 -0.25 -31.88 17.83
C ILE A 85 0.23 -30.90 18.91
N PRO A 86 -0.36 -29.70 18.98
CA PRO A 86 0.05 -28.69 19.94
C PRO A 86 -0.18 -29.17 21.38
N HIS A 87 0.62 -28.66 22.32
CA HIS A 87 0.37 -28.89 23.75
C HIS A 87 -0.95 -28.23 24.16
N LYS A 88 -1.62 -28.74 25.19
CA LYS A 88 -2.90 -28.19 25.68
C LYS A 88 -2.84 -26.68 25.96
N ASP A 89 -1.69 -26.19 26.44
CA ASP A 89 -1.48 -24.77 26.73
C ASP A 89 -1.44 -23.87 25.48
N ASP A 90 -1.25 -24.47 24.29
CA ASP A 90 -1.21 -23.80 22.99
C ASP A 90 -2.57 -23.82 22.27
N GLU A 91 -3.57 -24.57 22.76
CA GLU A 91 -4.91 -24.62 22.15
C GLU A 91 -5.54 -23.23 22.02
N LYS A 92 -5.33 -22.36 23.02
CA LYS A 92 -5.81 -20.96 22.98
C LYS A 92 -5.23 -20.14 21.83
N LEU A 93 -4.10 -20.56 21.26
CA LEU A 93 -3.47 -19.88 20.13
C LEU A 93 -4.04 -20.34 18.80
N TYR A 94 -4.56 -21.55 18.73
CA TYR A 94 -5.29 -22.02 17.56
C TYR A 94 -6.47 -21.10 17.25
N ASP A 95 -7.34 -20.87 18.25
CA ASP A 95 -8.48 -19.95 18.11
C ASP A 95 -8.04 -18.51 17.81
N LYS A 96 -6.93 -18.09 18.41
CA LYS A 96 -6.32 -16.79 18.14
C LYS A 96 -5.92 -16.67 16.66
N PHE A 97 -5.13 -17.60 16.13
CA PHE A 97 -4.65 -17.54 14.74
C PHE A 97 -5.82 -17.61 13.76
N ARG A 98 -6.77 -18.52 13.98
CA ARG A 98 -7.94 -18.67 13.12
C ARG A 98 -8.73 -17.36 12.97
N LYS A 99 -8.88 -16.62 14.07
CA LYS A 99 -9.57 -15.32 14.05
C LYS A 99 -8.67 -14.21 13.49
N GLU A 100 -7.45 -14.09 14.00
CA GLU A 100 -6.56 -12.96 13.68
C GLU A 100 -6.02 -13.04 12.25
N ASN A 101 -5.75 -14.22 11.70
CA ASN A 101 -5.28 -14.38 10.32
C ASN A 101 -6.27 -13.79 9.32
N ARG A 102 -7.58 -14.01 9.52
CA ARG A 102 -8.62 -13.42 8.67
C ARG A 102 -8.57 -11.90 8.68
N ASP A 103 -8.43 -11.30 9.87
CA ASP A 103 -8.37 -9.85 10.02
C ASP A 103 -7.05 -9.27 9.46
N LEU A 104 -5.93 -9.97 9.66
CA LEU A 104 -4.62 -9.58 9.14
C LEU A 104 -4.58 -9.68 7.62
N TYR A 105 -5.12 -10.75 7.05
CA TYR A 105 -5.24 -10.95 5.61
C TYR A 105 -6.03 -9.80 4.98
N LYS A 106 -7.21 -9.48 5.53
CA LYS A 106 -8.04 -8.38 5.02
C LYS A 106 -7.28 -7.05 5.04
N LYS A 107 -6.61 -6.73 6.15
CA LYS A 107 -5.79 -5.52 6.25
C LYS A 107 -4.67 -5.50 5.23
N LEU A 108 -3.99 -6.62 5.01
CA LEU A 108 -2.89 -6.70 4.07
C LEU A 108 -3.37 -6.55 2.62
N ASP A 109 -4.52 -7.13 2.28
CA ASP A 109 -5.15 -7.00 0.96
C ASP A 109 -5.64 -5.56 0.69
N ASP A 110 -6.18 -4.89 1.71
CA ASP A 110 -6.54 -3.47 1.65
C ASP A 110 -5.29 -2.60 1.40
N GLU A 111 -4.20 -2.83 2.14
CA GLU A 111 -2.93 -2.11 1.92
C GLU A 111 -2.33 -2.40 0.54
N PHE A 112 -2.37 -3.65 0.08
CA PHE A 112 -1.91 -4.02 -1.26
C PHE A 112 -2.71 -3.32 -2.35
N SER A 113 -4.03 -3.20 -2.17
CA SER A 113 -4.91 -2.46 -3.07
C SER A 113 -4.58 -0.96 -3.12
N SER A 114 -4.23 -0.36 -1.99
CA SER A 114 -3.74 1.02 -1.92
C SER A 114 -2.39 1.18 -2.62
N MET A 115 -1.44 0.25 -2.42
CA MET A 115 -0.14 0.27 -3.13
C MET A 115 -0.28 0.16 -4.66
N LYS A 116 -1.27 -0.58 -5.15
CA LYS A 116 -1.60 -0.64 -6.59
C LYS A 116 -2.18 0.69 -7.09
N THR A 117 -3.02 1.34 -6.29
CA THR A 117 -3.59 2.66 -6.59
C THR A 117 -2.47 3.71 -6.70
N GLU A 118 -1.55 3.72 -5.73
CA GLU A 118 -0.37 4.59 -5.74
C GLU A 118 0.51 4.36 -6.98
N LEU A 119 0.73 3.11 -7.39
CA LEU A 119 1.48 2.81 -8.62
C LEU A 119 0.78 3.39 -9.85
N SER A 120 -0.55 3.28 -9.93
CA SER A 120 -1.33 3.84 -11.02
C SER A 120 -1.20 5.37 -11.05
N PHE A 121 -1.37 6.01 -9.88
CA PHE A 121 -1.24 7.45 -9.73
C PHE A 121 0.16 7.97 -10.07
N PHE A 122 1.21 7.24 -9.67
CA PHE A 122 2.59 7.54 -10.05
C PHE A 122 2.78 7.53 -11.57
N ARG A 123 2.25 6.52 -12.26
CA ARG A 123 2.37 6.41 -13.73
C ARG A 123 1.68 7.58 -14.44
N ASP A 124 0.46 7.89 -14.05
CA ASP A 124 -0.30 9.01 -14.60
C ASP A 124 0.41 10.35 -14.33
N THR A 125 0.82 10.60 -13.09
CA THR A 125 1.55 11.82 -12.71
C THR A 125 2.84 11.99 -13.51
N LYS A 126 3.59 10.90 -13.71
CA LYS A 126 4.80 10.93 -14.53
C LYS A 126 4.49 11.32 -15.98
N GLU A 127 3.44 10.75 -16.57
CA GLU A 127 2.99 11.09 -17.92
C GLU A 127 2.59 12.56 -18.02
N LYS A 128 1.87 13.10 -17.04
CA LYS A 128 1.48 14.52 -16.99
C LYS A 128 2.67 15.47 -16.84
N ILE A 129 3.67 15.09 -16.05
CA ILE A 129 4.92 15.85 -15.95
C ILE A 129 5.62 15.90 -17.31
N ASP A 130 5.69 14.78 -18.02
CA ASP A 130 6.34 14.72 -19.33
C ASP A 130 5.53 15.46 -20.41
N GLU A 131 4.20 15.42 -20.35
CA GLU A 131 3.29 16.21 -21.21
C GLU A 131 3.54 17.71 -21.03
N PHE A 132 3.57 18.18 -19.78
CA PHE A 132 3.83 19.59 -19.46
C PHE A 132 5.21 20.05 -19.92
N LYS A 133 6.26 19.23 -19.74
CA LYS A 133 7.62 19.55 -20.20
C LYS A 133 7.70 19.73 -21.72
N ARG A 134 6.97 18.93 -22.50
CA ARG A 134 6.98 19.01 -23.97
C ARG A 134 6.17 20.20 -24.49
N ASN A 135 5.04 20.49 -23.85
CA ASN A 135 4.16 21.60 -24.24
C ASN A 135 3.55 22.27 -23.01
N PRO A 136 4.24 23.26 -22.40
CA PRO A 136 3.70 24.01 -21.27
C PRO A 136 2.51 24.85 -21.72
N SER A 137 1.31 24.44 -21.30
CA SER A 137 0.04 25.09 -21.66
C SER A 137 -0.89 25.12 -20.46
N GLU A 138 -1.96 25.91 -20.55
CA GLU A 138 -2.99 25.96 -19.50
C GLU A 138 -3.59 24.57 -19.22
N ARG A 139 -3.85 23.79 -20.27
CA ARG A 139 -4.42 22.45 -20.15
C ARG A 139 -3.47 21.46 -19.48
N SER A 140 -2.20 21.42 -19.92
CA SER A 140 -1.20 20.51 -19.34
C SER A 140 -0.85 20.91 -17.90
N GLY A 141 -0.82 22.21 -17.59
CA GLY A 141 -0.64 22.74 -16.24
C GLY A 141 -1.82 22.44 -15.30
N SER A 142 -3.06 22.66 -15.76
CA SER A 142 -4.27 22.29 -15.02
C SER A 142 -4.33 20.80 -14.69
N SER A 143 -3.85 19.94 -15.60
CA SER A 143 -3.78 18.49 -15.35
C SER A 143 -2.78 18.13 -14.26
N LEU A 144 -1.63 18.82 -14.19
CA LEU A 144 -0.68 18.66 -13.08
C LEU A 144 -1.26 19.13 -11.75
N LEU A 145 -1.91 20.29 -11.75
CA LEU A 145 -2.54 20.84 -10.56
C LEU A 145 -3.61 19.90 -10.02
N LYS A 146 -4.40 19.28 -10.92
CA LYS A 146 -5.34 18.23 -10.55
C LYS A 146 -4.63 17.13 -9.78
N ASN A 147 -3.60 16.50 -10.35
CA ASN A 147 -2.87 15.39 -9.70
C ASN A 147 -2.29 15.80 -8.34
N PHE A 148 -1.74 17.01 -8.22
CA PHE A 148 -1.26 17.50 -6.94
C PHE A 148 -2.38 17.62 -5.90
N ILE A 149 -3.54 18.17 -6.28
CA ILE A 149 -4.72 18.19 -5.40
C ILE A 149 -5.17 16.77 -5.02
N GLU A 150 -5.16 15.82 -5.97
CA GLU A 150 -5.50 14.41 -5.69
C GLU A 150 -4.58 13.79 -4.63
N LEU A 151 -3.27 14.04 -4.73
CA LEU A 151 -2.29 13.57 -3.78
C LEU A 151 -2.45 14.25 -2.41
N GLU A 152 -2.62 15.58 -2.40
CA GLU A 152 -2.77 16.36 -1.18
C GLU A 152 -4.04 15.97 -0.39
N GLU A 153 -5.14 15.73 -1.11
CA GLU A 153 -6.43 15.32 -0.55
C GLU A 153 -6.53 13.80 -0.31
N SER A 154 -5.47 13.03 -0.63
CA SER A 154 -5.43 11.56 -0.53
C SER A 154 -6.54 10.84 -1.30
N LYS A 155 -7.01 11.43 -2.41
CA LYS A 155 -8.15 10.96 -3.21
C LYS A 155 -7.80 10.97 -4.69
N ALA A 156 -7.84 9.81 -5.34
CA ALA A 156 -7.81 9.76 -6.80
C ALA A 156 -9.20 10.17 -7.35
N PHE A 157 -9.32 11.31 -8.04
CA PHE A 157 -10.59 11.77 -8.60
C PHE A 157 -10.84 11.11 -9.95
N THR A 158 -11.93 10.35 -10.03
CA THR A 158 -12.27 9.59 -11.24
C THR A 158 -12.97 10.41 -12.32
N LYS A 159 -13.52 11.61 -12.05
CA LYS A 159 -14.18 12.46 -13.07
C LYS A 159 -14.11 13.97 -12.82
N THR A 160 -13.94 14.73 -13.90
CA THR A 160 -14.41 16.12 -14.04
C THR A 160 -15.91 16.10 -14.32
N ASP A 161 -16.66 17.02 -13.74
CA ASP A 161 -18.09 17.16 -14.07
C ASP A 161 -18.29 17.71 -15.50
N LYS A 162 -19.56 17.83 -15.92
CA LYS A 162 -19.92 18.33 -17.26
C LYS A 162 -19.49 19.79 -17.48
N GLN A 163 -19.17 20.53 -16.43
CA GLN A 163 -18.74 21.93 -16.45
C GLN A 163 -17.21 22.07 -16.34
N GLY A 164 -16.47 20.95 -16.22
CA GLY A 164 -15.01 20.96 -16.11
C GLY A 164 -14.48 21.22 -14.69
N TYR A 165 -15.36 21.29 -13.68
CA TYR A 165 -14.94 21.39 -12.28
C TYR A 165 -14.58 20.02 -11.70
N LEU A 166 -13.59 20.01 -10.81
CA LEU A 166 -13.19 18.82 -10.07
C LEU A 166 -14.31 18.46 -9.08
N LYS A 167 -14.92 17.28 -9.24
CA LYS A 167 -15.94 16.79 -8.32
C LYS A 167 -15.33 15.69 -7.45
N LEU A 168 -15.27 15.94 -6.14
CA LEU A 168 -14.86 14.94 -5.14
C LEU A 168 -15.85 13.76 -5.20
N GLU A 169 -15.47 12.66 -5.85
CA GLU A 169 -16.20 11.40 -5.71
C GLU A 169 -15.74 10.71 -4.42
N THR A 170 -16.69 10.45 -3.52
CA THR A 170 -16.48 9.71 -2.27
C THR A 170 -16.17 8.22 -2.48
N SER A 171 -16.07 7.78 -3.74
CA SER A 171 -15.78 6.40 -4.15
C SER A 171 -14.45 6.23 -4.88
N GLY A 172 -13.61 7.26 -4.94
CA GLY A 172 -12.25 7.16 -5.48
C GLY A 172 -11.39 6.24 -4.62
N LYS A 173 -10.48 5.48 -5.23
CA LYS A 173 -9.49 4.70 -4.48
C LYS A 173 -8.56 5.68 -3.73
N GLU A 174 -8.42 5.50 -2.42
CA GLU A 174 -7.59 6.37 -1.60
C GLU A 174 -6.10 6.21 -1.96
N ILE A 175 -5.40 7.34 -2.00
CA ILE A 175 -3.94 7.36 -2.16
C ILE A 175 -3.37 7.52 -0.76
N ASN A 176 -2.54 6.57 -0.32
CA ASN A 176 -1.82 6.79 0.92
C ASN A 176 -0.70 7.81 0.68
N LYS A 177 -0.97 9.07 1.03
CA LYS A 177 -0.06 10.19 0.81
C LYS A 177 1.31 9.92 1.44
N GLU A 178 1.37 9.54 2.71
CA GLU A 178 2.64 9.31 3.41
C GLU A 178 3.50 8.24 2.73
N ARG A 179 2.88 7.12 2.33
CA ARG A 179 3.56 6.07 1.57
C ARG A 179 4.02 6.57 0.22
N PHE A 180 3.19 7.33 -0.49
CA PHE A 180 3.53 7.89 -1.80
C PHE A 180 4.74 8.84 -1.68
N TYR A 181 4.75 9.72 -0.67
CA TYR A 181 5.86 10.62 -0.35
C TYR A 181 7.16 9.90 -0.09
N LYS A 182 7.11 8.83 0.69
CA LYS A 182 8.29 7.99 0.95
C LYS A 182 8.78 7.28 -0.33
N ASN A 183 7.86 6.76 -1.13
CA ASN A 183 8.19 5.82 -2.20
C ASN A 183 8.51 6.49 -3.55
N TYR A 184 8.03 7.70 -3.78
CA TYR A 184 8.16 8.40 -5.06
C TYR A 184 8.68 9.85 -4.92
N PRO A 185 9.72 10.12 -4.11
CA PRO A 185 10.14 11.48 -3.76
C PRO A 185 10.54 12.33 -4.98
N GLU A 186 11.26 11.75 -5.95
CA GLU A 186 11.65 12.49 -7.16
C GLU A 186 10.46 12.91 -8.02
N THR A 187 9.37 12.14 -8.01
CA THR A 187 8.19 12.46 -8.83
C THR A 187 7.43 13.61 -8.20
N ILE A 188 7.37 13.65 -6.87
CA ILE A 188 6.78 14.75 -6.11
C ILE A 188 7.56 16.03 -6.35
N GLU A 189 8.89 16.00 -6.22
CA GLU A 189 9.72 17.16 -6.47
C GLU A 189 9.54 17.71 -7.90
N LYS A 190 9.44 16.83 -8.89
CA LYS A 190 9.19 17.22 -10.29
C LYS A 190 7.78 17.77 -10.49
N LEU A 191 6.78 17.22 -9.80
CA LEU A 191 5.40 17.71 -9.83
C LEU A 191 5.32 19.13 -9.27
N GLU A 192 5.84 19.35 -8.06
CA GLU A 192 5.87 20.64 -7.37
C GLU A 192 6.56 21.71 -8.22
N LYS A 193 7.77 21.42 -8.74
CA LYS A 193 8.49 22.33 -9.65
C LYS A 193 7.69 22.68 -10.90
N SER A 194 7.01 21.70 -11.49
CA SER A 194 6.23 21.92 -12.71
C SER A 194 4.99 22.78 -12.44
N ILE A 195 4.38 22.63 -11.26
CA ILE A 195 3.28 23.48 -10.80
C ILE A 195 3.75 24.91 -10.55
N GLU A 196 4.89 25.11 -9.89
CA GLU A 196 5.45 26.45 -9.70
C GLU A 196 5.69 27.18 -11.03
N ILE A 197 6.24 26.48 -12.03
CA ILE A 197 6.44 27.02 -13.38
C ILE A 197 5.09 27.41 -14.01
N HIS A 198 4.09 26.54 -13.90
CA HIS A 198 2.76 26.80 -14.42
C HIS A 198 2.11 28.05 -13.79
N LEU A 199 2.16 28.15 -12.46
CA LEU A 199 1.59 29.29 -11.73
C LEU A 199 2.31 30.61 -12.09
N LYS A 200 3.64 30.61 -12.17
CA LYS A 200 4.43 31.78 -12.63
C LYS A 200 4.06 32.21 -14.05
N ASN A 201 3.83 31.26 -14.96
CA ASN A 201 3.41 31.57 -16.32
C ASN A 201 2.00 32.19 -16.36
N GLN A 202 1.07 31.74 -15.52
CA GLN A 202 -0.26 32.34 -15.41
C GLN A 202 -0.20 33.78 -14.89
N GLU A 203 0.59 34.05 -13.87
CA GLU A 203 0.76 35.41 -13.34
C GLU A 203 1.36 36.35 -14.39
N ASN A 204 2.45 35.95 -15.05
CA ASN A 204 3.09 36.74 -16.09
C ASN A 204 2.15 37.07 -17.28
N ASN A 205 1.28 36.13 -17.65
CA ASN A 205 0.29 36.37 -18.71
C ASN A 205 -0.80 37.36 -18.26
N LYS A 206 -1.28 37.27 -17.00
CA LYS A 206 -2.22 38.25 -16.43
C LYS A 206 -1.65 39.67 -16.39
N TYR A 207 -0.36 39.84 -16.06
CA TYR A 207 0.28 41.15 -16.06
C TYR A 207 0.48 41.71 -17.49
N LYS A 208 0.76 40.85 -18.48
CA LYS A 208 0.88 41.27 -19.89
C LYS A 208 -0.44 41.64 -20.54
N GLU A 209 -1.56 41.03 -20.13
CA GLU A 209 -2.89 41.44 -20.59
C GLU A 209 -3.28 42.81 -20.02
N LYS A 210 -3.06 43.07 -18.72
CA LYS A 210 -3.29 44.39 -18.12
C LYS A 210 -2.44 45.51 -18.70
N GLY A 211 -1.22 45.21 -19.16
CA GLY A 211 -0.34 46.18 -19.81
C GLY A 211 -0.66 46.48 -21.28
N ARG A 212 -1.61 45.76 -21.90
CA ARG A 212 -2.12 46.00 -23.26
C ARG A 212 -3.44 46.76 -23.30
N GLU A 213 -4.06 47.01 -22.15
CA GLU A 213 -5.17 47.95 -21.98
C GLU A 213 -4.61 49.37 -21.78
N ILE A 214 -4.00 49.95 -22.81
CA ILE A 214 -3.64 51.38 -22.87
C ILE A 214 -3.96 51.93 -24.26
#